data_AF-A0A3D2P2U0-F1
#
_entry.id   AF-A0A3D2P2U0-F1
#
_cell.length_a   1.000
_cell.length_b   1.000
_cell.length_c   1.000
_cell.angle_alpha   90.00
_cell.angle_beta   90.00
_cell.angle_gamma   90.00
#
_symmetry.space_group_name_H-M   'P 1'
#
loop_
_entity.id
_entity.type
_entity.pdbx_description
1 polymer ?
#
loop_
_entity_poly.entity_id
_entity_poly.type
_entity_poly.pdbx_seq_one_letter_code
_entity_poly.pdbx_strand_id
1 'polypeptide(L)'
;IREDASINLAAIDDLVEKFPDLELIFIESGGDNLAATFSPELADLTIYVISVAMGEEIPRKGGLGITRSDILVINKTDLAAYVDVDINVMRRDAAAQRGNRATIFSDLKIGDGVEEIILALGQIAGLEIPPRSAQ
;
A
#
# COMPACT_ATOMS: atom_id res chain seq x y z
N ILE A 1 8.65 1.11 11.86
CA ILE A 1 9.38 2.30 11.35
C ILE A 1 10.53 2.68 12.32
N ARG A 2 11.21 1.68 12.89
CA ARG A 2 12.33 1.85 13.82
C ARG A 2 13.37 0.79 13.46
N GLU A 3 14.62 1.03 13.83
CA GLU A 3 15.73 0.09 13.60
C GLU A 3 15.55 -1.26 14.34
N ASP A 4 14.66 -1.31 15.34
CA ASP A 4 14.35 -2.51 16.10
C ASP A 4 12.91 -2.97 15.83
N ALA A 5 12.78 -4.14 15.21
CA ALA A 5 11.52 -4.81 14.92
C ALA A 5 11.17 -5.92 15.92
N SER A 6 11.96 -6.13 16.98
CA SER A 6 11.84 -7.27 17.90
C SER A 6 10.45 -7.42 18.53
N ILE A 7 9.84 -6.32 18.97
CA ILE A 7 8.49 -6.34 19.56
C ILE A 7 7.44 -6.76 18.52
N ASN A 8 7.60 -6.33 17.26
CA ASN A 8 6.69 -6.72 16.19
C ASN A 8 6.87 -8.19 15.82
N LEU A 9 8.12 -8.68 15.77
CA LEU A 9 8.44 -10.08 15.50
C LEU A 9 7.87 -11.00 16.58
N ALA A 10 8.01 -10.66 17.86
CA ALA A 10 7.41 -11.44 18.94
C ALA A 10 5.88 -11.52 18.81
N ALA A 11 5.22 -10.41 18.43
CA ALA A 11 3.77 -10.43 18.20
C ALA A 11 3.37 -11.25 16.96
N ILE A 12 4.22 -11.31 15.93
CA ILE A 12 4.03 -12.18 14.77
C ILE A 12 4.17 -13.64 15.17
N ASP A 13 5.19 -13.99 15.96
CA ASP A 13 5.39 -15.35 16.46
C ASP A 13 4.17 -15.84 17.26
N ASP A 14 3.60 -14.99 18.13
CA ASP A 14 2.37 -15.29 18.86
C ASP A 14 1.17 -15.56 17.93
N LEU A 15 1.05 -14.82 16.82
CA LEU A 15 -0.02 -15.03 15.83
C LEU A 15 0.18 -16.33 15.05
N VAL A 16 1.42 -16.64 14.66
CA VAL A 16 1.77 -17.87 13.94
C VAL A 16 1.50 -19.10 14.82
N GLU A 17 1.84 -19.05 16.11
CA GLU A 17 1.52 -20.14 17.04
C GLU A 17 0.00 -20.31 17.21
N LYS A 18 -0.73 -19.20 17.30
CA LYS A 18 -2.17 -19.20 17.54
C LYS A 18 -3.00 -19.66 16.34
N PHE A 19 -2.53 -19.42 15.12
CA PHE A 19 -3.26 -19.69 13.87
C PHE A 19 -2.40 -20.57 12.94
N PRO A 20 -2.49 -21.91 13.05
CA PRO A 20 -1.66 -22.84 12.26
C PRO A 20 -1.87 -22.79 10.74
N ASP A 21 -2.99 -22.24 10.28
CA ASP A 21 -3.38 -22.04 8.89
C ASP A 21 -3.20 -20.59 8.43
N LEU A 22 -2.42 -19.78 9.16
CA LEU A 22 -2.15 -18.39 8.84
C LEU A 22 -1.30 -18.25 7.57
N GLU A 23 -1.88 -17.65 6.53
CA GLU A 23 -1.20 -17.41 5.25
C GLU A 23 -0.71 -15.97 5.08
N LEU A 24 -1.31 -15.01 5.80
CA LEU A 24 -1.02 -13.58 5.63
C LEU A 24 -1.23 -12.80 6.92
N ILE A 25 -0.30 -11.89 7.22
CA ILE A 25 -0.40 -10.92 8.32
C ILE A 25 -0.29 -9.51 7.72
N PHE A 26 -1.23 -8.63 8.06
CA PHE A 26 -1.12 -7.21 7.76
C PHE A 26 -0.52 -6.46 8.95
N ILE A 27 0.53 -5.68 8.70
CA ILE A 27 1.17 -4.83 9.70
C ILE A 27 0.90 -3.37 9.30
N GLU A 28 0.04 -2.70 10.04
CA GLU A 28 -0.23 -1.28 9.82
C GLU A 28 0.79 -0.42 10.56
N SER A 29 1.36 0.54 9.83
CA SER A 29 2.24 1.55 10.42
C SER A 29 1.41 2.64 11.11
N GLY A 30 1.92 3.27 12.17
CA GLY A 30 1.20 4.35 12.87
C GLY A 30 0.99 5.66 12.10
N GLY A 31 1.32 5.70 10.81
CA GLY A 31 1.36 6.90 9.98
C GLY A 31 2.68 7.67 10.14
N ASP A 32 3.27 8.08 9.02
CA ASP A 32 4.53 8.84 8.99
C ASP A 32 4.67 9.59 7.65
N ASN A 33 5.83 10.17 7.40
CA ASN A 33 6.18 10.91 6.19
C ASN A 33 6.62 9.98 5.03
N LEU A 34 6.91 10.60 3.88
CA LEU A 34 7.26 9.92 2.61
C LEU A 34 8.53 9.07 2.65
N ALA A 35 9.39 9.26 3.67
CA ALA A 35 10.61 8.48 3.85
C ALA A 35 10.40 7.17 4.62
N ALA A 36 9.23 6.96 5.23
CA ALA A 36 8.99 5.80 6.07
C ALA A 36 8.90 4.50 5.26
N THR A 37 9.64 3.50 5.72
CA THR A 37 9.59 2.12 5.20
C THR A 37 9.59 1.12 6.34
N PHE A 38 9.16 -0.11 6.04
CA PHE A 38 9.36 -1.25 6.91
C PHE A 38 10.79 -1.79 6.77
N SER A 39 11.30 -2.42 7.84
CA SER A 39 12.51 -3.23 7.76
C SER A 39 12.22 -4.46 6.90
N PRO A 40 13.13 -4.88 6.01
CA PRO A 40 13.01 -6.16 5.32
C PRO A 40 12.94 -7.37 6.26
N GLU A 41 13.40 -7.22 7.51
CA GLU A 41 13.25 -8.27 8.54
C GLU A 41 11.81 -8.40 9.04
N LEU A 42 10.97 -7.38 8.85
CA LEU A 42 9.61 -7.34 9.37
C LEU A 42 8.54 -7.58 8.31
N ALA A 43 8.77 -7.14 7.07
CA ALA A 43 7.76 -7.20 6.02
C ALA A 43 8.37 -7.71 4.71
N ASP A 44 7.81 -8.82 4.21
CA ASP A 44 8.17 -9.37 2.90
C ASP A 44 7.69 -8.47 1.75
N LEU A 45 6.52 -7.87 1.92
CA LEU A 45 5.86 -6.98 0.95
C LEU A 45 5.35 -5.71 1.61
N THR A 46 5.27 -4.64 0.83
CA THR A 46 4.87 -3.32 1.30
C THR A 46 3.82 -2.67 0.40
N ILE A 47 2.71 -2.27 1.02
CA ILE A 47 1.70 -1.40 0.40
C ILE A 47 1.89 -0.01 1.00
N TYR A 48 2.20 0.97 0.14
CA TYR A 48 2.31 2.36 0.55
C TYR A 48 1.05 3.12 0.14
N VAL A 49 0.38 3.78 1.08
CA VAL A 49 -0.91 4.44 0.83
C VAL A 49 -0.75 5.94 1.01
N ILE A 50 -1.02 6.70 -0.05
CA ILE A 50 -1.14 8.16 -0.02
C ILE A 50 -2.57 8.56 -0.40
N SER A 51 -2.90 9.83 -0.22
CA SER A 51 -4.23 10.37 -0.51
C SER A 51 -4.13 11.54 -1.48
N VAL A 52 -5.07 11.67 -2.42
CA VAL A 52 -5.19 12.82 -3.32
C VAL A 52 -5.26 14.13 -2.53
N ALA A 53 -5.96 14.14 -1.40
CA ALA A 53 -6.05 15.30 -0.50
C ALA A 53 -4.71 15.76 0.13
N MET A 54 -3.60 15.01 -0.04
CA MET A 54 -2.28 15.43 0.40
C MET A 54 -1.60 16.40 -0.58
N GLY A 55 -2.13 16.57 -1.79
CA GLY A 55 -1.61 17.46 -2.84
C GLY A 55 -1.14 16.73 -4.10
N GLU A 56 -1.27 17.41 -5.24
CA GLU A 56 -0.92 16.89 -6.58
C GLU A 56 0.56 16.51 -6.69
N GLU A 57 1.43 17.24 -5.97
CA GLU A 57 2.87 17.10 -6.09
C GLU A 57 3.46 15.93 -5.28
N ILE A 58 2.64 15.26 -4.46
CA ILE A 58 3.10 14.20 -3.55
C ILE A 58 3.83 13.08 -4.28
N PRO A 59 3.33 12.52 -5.40
CA PRO A 59 4.08 11.54 -6.18
C PRO A 59 5.44 12.07 -6.62
N ARG A 60 5.54 13.34 -7.03
CA ARG A 60 6.80 13.95 -7.50
C ARG A 60 7.86 14.08 -6.41
N LYS A 61 7.45 14.27 -5.15
CA LYS A 61 8.37 14.32 -4.00
C LYS A 61 9.13 13.01 -3.81
N GLY A 62 8.61 11.89 -4.30
CA GLY A 62 9.25 10.58 -4.20
C GLY A 62 9.37 10.12 -2.74
N GLY A 63 10.54 9.61 -2.37
CA GLY A 63 10.74 8.93 -1.09
C GLY A 63 10.65 7.42 -1.24
N LEU A 64 11.15 6.67 -0.25
CA LEU A 64 11.30 5.22 -0.37
C LEU A 64 9.94 4.51 -0.43
N GLY A 65 8.93 5.01 0.27
CA GLY A 65 7.56 4.49 0.15
C GLY A 65 7.03 4.62 -1.28
N ILE A 66 7.11 5.84 -1.85
CA ILE A 66 6.66 6.08 -3.23
C ILE A 66 7.54 5.39 -4.26
N THR A 67 8.85 5.25 -4.10
CA THR A 67 9.72 4.72 -5.17
C THR A 67 9.95 3.22 -5.10
N ARG A 68 9.88 2.63 -3.90
CA ARG A 68 10.31 1.24 -3.66
C ARG A 68 9.25 0.30 -3.12
N SER A 69 8.10 0.79 -2.64
CA SER A 69 7.05 -0.15 -2.20
C SER A 69 6.63 -1.08 -3.34
N ASP A 70 6.07 -2.23 -3.01
CA ASP A 70 5.60 -3.20 -4.02
C ASP A 70 4.33 -2.67 -4.69
N ILE A 71 3.42 -2.12 -3.89
CA ILE A 71 2.18 -1.47 -4.35
C ILE A 71 2.14 -0.04 -3.81
N LEU A 72 1.82 0.93 -4.67
CA LEU A 72 1.45 2.29 -4.27
C LEU A 72 -0.06 2.46 -4.48
N VAL A 73 -0.78 2.83 -3.43
CA VAL A 73 -2.19 3.19 -3.51
C VAL A 73 -2.33 4.70 -3.37
N ILE A 74 -2.99 5.34 -4.34
CA ILE A 74 -3.34 6.75 -4.32
C ILE A 74 -4.85 6.85 -4.12
N ASN A 75 -5.25 6.92 -2.85
CA ASN A 75 -6.64 6.83 -2.42
C ASN A 75 -7.35 8.20 -2.42
N LYS A 76 -8.68 8.17 -2.27
CA LYS A 76 -9.59 9.31 -2.18
C LYS A 76 -9.64 10.12 -3.48
N THR A 77 -9.69 9.43 -4.61
CA THR A 77 -9.81 10.04 -5.95
C THR A 77 -11.04 10.92 -6.10
N ASP A 78 -12.12 10.60 -5.38
CA ASP A 78 -13.33 11.41 -5.26
C ASP A 78 -13.05 12.83 -4.77
N LEU A 79 -11.99 13.04 -3.99
CA LEU A 79 -11.67 14.33 -3.41
C LEU A 79 -10.99 15.31 -4.37
N ALA A 80 -10.50 14.86 -5.53
CA ALA A 80 -9.70 15.66 -6.47
C ALA A 80 -10.34 17.01 -6.84
N ALA A 81 -11.65 17.00 -7.12
CA ALA A 81 -12.41 18.19 -7.50
C ALA A 81 -12.53 19.25 -6.39
N TYR A 82 -12.30 18.87 -5.13
CA TYR A 82 -12.43 19.75 -3.97
C TYR A 82 -11.09 20.28 -3.44
N VAL A 83 -9.97 19.74 -3.94
CA VAL A 83 -8.62 20.05 -3.45
C VAL A 83 -7.68 20.54 -4.55
N ASP A 84 -8.23 20.87 -5.73
CA ASP A 84 -7.51 21.42 -6.89
C ASP A 84 -6.35 20.51 -7.34
N VAL A 85 -6.64 19.22 -7.51
CA VAL A 85 -5.67 18.20 -7.93
C VAL A 85 -6.10 17.55 -9.24
N ASP A 86 -5.21 17.50 -10.22
CA ASP A 86 -5.38 16.69 -11.43
C ASP A 86 -4.78 15.28 -11.23
N ILE A 87 -5.68 14.30 -11.15
CA ILE A 87 -5.33 12.87 -11.02
C ILE A 87 -4.41 12.40 -12.16
N ASN A 88 -4.50 12.98 -13.36
CA ASN A 88 -3.64 12.60 -14.48
C ASN A 88 -2.19 13.06 -14.26
N VAL A 89 -2.00 14.21 -13.62
CA VAL A 89 -0.66 14.68 -13.22
C VAL A 89 -0.08 13.71 -12.19
N MET A 90 -0.85 13.35 -11.15
CA MET A 90 -0.42 12.36 -10.16
C MET A 90 -0.07 11.02 -10.81
N ARG A 91 -0.84 10.57 -11.82
CA ARG A 91 -0.59 9.33 -12.57
C ARG A 91 0.78 9.33 -13.23
N ARG A 92 1.04 10.40 -13.97
CA ARG A 92 2.29 10.58 -14.72
C ARG A 92 3.47 10.66 -13.76
N ASP A 93 3.33 11.43 -12.68
CA ASP A 93 4.42 11.63 -11.72
C ASP A 93 4.71 10.34 -10.94
N ALA A 94 3.68 9.57 -10.55
CA ALA A 94 3.87 8.25 -9.93
C ALA A 94 4.56 7.27 -10.89
N ALA A 95 4.13 7.21 -12.16
CA ALA A 95 4.75 6.36 -13.18
C ALA A 95 6.22 6.74 -13.41
N ALA A 96 6.55 8.04 -13.41
CA ALA A 96 7.93 8.51 -13.54
C ALA A 96 8.82 8.08 -12.36
N GLN A 97 8.28 8.02 -11.14
CA GLN A 97 9.04 7.60 -9.95
C GLN A 97 9.19 6.07 -9.84
N ARG A 98 8.20 5.31 -10.31
CA ARG A 98 8.06 3.88 -10.00
C ARG A 98 8.26 2.94 -11.19
N GLY A 99 8.24 3.47 -12.42
CA GLY A 99 8.25 2.67 -13.63
C GLY A 99 7.03 1.74 -13.70
N ASN A 100 7.28 0.45 -13.87
CA ASN A 100 6.22 -0.56 -14.04
C ASN A 100 5.68 -1.14 -12.72
N ARG A 101 6.12 -0.65 -11.55
CA ARG A 101 5.59 -1.14 -10.26
C ARG A 101 4.12 -0.75 -10.10
N ALA A 102 3.36 -1.60 -9.43
CA ALA A 102 1.93 -1.41 -9.24
C ALA A 102 1.64 -0.05 -8.58
N THR A 103 0.78 0.72 -9.24
CA THR A 103 0.22 1.99 -8.75
C THR A 103 -1.27 1.97 -9.03
N ILE A 104 -2.08 2.02 -7.98
CA ILE A 104 -3.53 1.87 -8.05
C ILE A 104 -4.17 3.14 -7.50
N PHE A 105 -5.08 3.72 -8.27
CA PHE A 105 -5.87 4.87 -7.86
C PHE A 105 -7.21 4.36 -7.35
N SER A 106 -7.66 4.83 -6.18
CA SER A 106 -8.84 4.26 -5.53
C SER A 106 -9.73 5.30 -4.87
N ASP A 107 -11.02 4.98 -4.80
CA ASP A 107 -11.95 5.50 -3.81
C ASP A 107 -12.39 4.32 -2.92
N LEU A 108 -11.62 4.10 -1.85
CA LEU A 108 -11.90 3.02 -0.89
C LEU A 108 -13.22 3.21 -0.14
N LYS A 109 -13.85 4.39 -0.17
CA LYS A 109 -15.15 4.62 0.48
C LYS A 109 -16.28 3.88 -0.24
N ILE A 110 -16.19 3.78 -1.56
CA ILE A 110 -17.16 3.05 -2.39
C ILE A 110 -16.62 1.69 -2.86
N GLY A 111 -15.39 1.34 -2.46
CA GLY A 111 -14.74 0.08 -2.81
C GLY A 111 -14.06 0.07 -4.19
N ASP A 112 -13.93 1.24 -4.84
CA ASP A 112 -13.23 1.36 -6.12
C ASP A 112 -11.73 1.09 -5.94
N GLY A 113 -11.14 0.32 -6.87
CA GLY A 113 -9.74 -0.12 -6.80
C GLY A 113 -9.42 -1.23 -5.79
N VAL A 114 -10.37 -1.66 -4.93
CA VAL A 114 -10.12 -2.74 -3.94
C VAL A 114 -9.77 -4.06 -4.63
N GLU A 115 -10.53 -4.42 -5.67
CA GLU A 115 -10.28 -5.66 -6.43
C GLU A 115 -8.90 -5.65 -7.07
N GLU A 116 -8.49 -4.51 -7.65
CA GLU A 116 -7.18 -4.33 -8.27
C GLU A 116 -6.04 -4.48 -7.25
N ILE A 117 -6.23 -3.97 -6.01
CA ILE A 117 -5.27 -4.13 -4.92
C ILE A 117 -5.14 -5.59 -4.52
N ILE A 118 -6.26 -6.31 -4.37
CA ILE A 118 -6.27 -7.73 -4.01
C ILE A 118 -5.55 -8.56 -5.07
N LEU A 119 -5.86 -8.34 -6.35
CA LEU A 119 -5.24 -9.06 -7.46
C LEU A 119 -3.73 -8.77 -7.55
N ALA A 120 -3.32 -7.51 -7.41
CA ALA A 120 -1.91 -7.13 -7.40
C ALA A 120 -1.16 -7.77 -6.23
N LEU A 121 -1.74 -7.74 -5.01
CA LEU A 121 -1.14 -8.36 -3.84
C LEU A 121 -1.03 -9.87 -4.00
N GLY A 122 -2.10 -10.55 -4.42
CA GLY A 122 -2.10 -12.00 -4.65
C GLY A 122 -1.05 -12.42 -5.67
N GLN A 123 -0.95 -11.69 -6.79
CA GLN A 123 0.06 -11.96 -7.82
C GLN A 123 1.49 -11.80 -7.29
N ILE A 124 1.77 -10.75 -6.52
CA ILE A 124 3.12 -10.47 -6.00
C ILE A 124 3.48 -11.45 -4.87
N ALA A 125 2.53 -11.75 -3.98
CA ALA A 125 2.71 -12.67 -2.86
C ALA A 125 2.71 -14.16 -3.28
N GLY A 126 2.26 -14.47 -4.49
CA GLY A 126 2.07 -15.85 -4.93
C GLY A 126 0.91 -16.55 -4.24
N LEU A 127 -0.09 -15.79 -3.78
CA LEU A 127 -1.28 -16.30 -3.10
C LEU A 127 -2.41 -16.55 -4.10
N GLU A 128 -3.11 -17.66 -3.95
CA GLU A 128 -4.35 -17.91 -4.67
C GLU A 128 -5.46 -17.01 -4.11
N ILE A 129 -6.03 -16.13 -4.95
CA ILE A 129 -7.17 -15.31 -4.56
C ILE A 129 -8.45 -16.12 -4.79
N PRO A 130 -9.17 -16.53 -3.72
CA PRO A 130 -10.42 -17.25 -3.89
C PRO A 130 -11.46 -16.35 -4.59
N PRO A 131 -12.34 -16.93 -5.43
CA PRO A 131 -13.40 -16.16 -6.05
C PRO A 131 -14.26 -15.51 -4.97
N ARG A 132 -14.57 -14.22 -5.15
CA ARG A 132 -15.42 -13.47 -4.22
C ARG A 132 -16.73 -14.24 -4.04
N SER A 133 -17.01 -14.70 -2.81
CA SER A 133 -18.30 -15.30 -2.52
C SER A 133 -19.37 -14.23 -2.77
N ALA A 134 -20.39 -14.57 -3.56
CA ALA A 134 -21.53 -13.70 -3.74
C ALA A 134 -22.18 -13.50 -2.35
N GLN A 135 -22.03 -12.30 -1.78
CA GLN A 135 -22.80 -11.86 -0.62
C GLN A 135 -24.19 -11.43 -1.05
#